data_AF-A0A1S2PX63-F1
#
_entry.id   AF-A0A1S2PX63-F1
#
_cell.length_a   1.000
_cell.length_b   1.000
_cell.length_c   1.000
_cell.angle_alpha   90.00
_cell.angle_beta   90.00
_cell.angle_gamma   90.00
#
_symmetry.space_group_name_H-M   'P 1'
#
loop_
_entity.id
_entity.type
_entity.pdbx_description
1 polymer ?
#
loop_
_entity_poly.entity_id
_entity_poly.type
_entity_poly.pdbx_seq_one_letter_code
_entity_poly.pdbx_strand_id
1 'polypeptide(L)' 'MHFAARGRAPALFSAALEDQACPPSTVFAAFNAWAHKDKTIEVYDFNDHEGGGPCQEAVQLRWLPGRF' A
#
# COMPACT_ATOMS: atom_id res chain seq x y z
N MET A 1 4.51 -12.96 0.31
CA MET A 1 4.72 -12.93 1.79
C MET A 1 6.17 -13.07 2.25
N HIS A 2 7.14 -13.55 1.46
CA HIS A 2 8.50 -13.81 1.98
C HIS A 2 9.40 -12.57 2.16
N PHE A 3 9.17 -11.50 1.39
CA PHE A 3 10.02 -10.30 1.42
C PHE A 3 9.56 -9.22 2.42
N ALA A 4 8.25 -9.11 2.67
CA ALA A 4 7.69 -8.05 3.51
C ALA A 4 8.29 -8.04 4.94
N ALA A 5 8.45 -9.21 5.54
CA ALA A 5 9.07 -9.39 6.86
C ALA A 5 10.55 -8.94 6.91
N ARG A 6 11.18 -8.66 5.77
CA ARG A 6 12.56 -8.19 5.64
C ARG A 6 12.63 -6.72 5.19
N GLY A 7 11.49 -6.07 4.98
CA GLY A 7 11.39 -4.68 4.53
C GLY A 7 11.90 -3.70 5.59
N ARG A 8 12.91 -2.89 5.23
CA ARG A 8 13.55 -1.93 6.14
C ARG A 8 13.32 -0.47 5.77
N ALA A 9 12.73 -0.20 4.61
CA ALA A 9 12.41 1.14 4.18
C ALA A 9 11.03 1.55 4.71
N PRO A 10 10.80 2.86 4.96
CA PRO A 10 9.45 3.34 5.08
C PRO A 10 8.63 3.04 3.82
N ALA A 11 7.34 2.79 3.96
CA ALA A 11 6.52 2.33 2.84
C ALA A 11 5.11 2.93 2.83
N LEU A 12 4.65 3.29 1.63
CA LEU A 12 3.26 3.62 1.33
C LEU A 12 2.66 2.49 0.52
N PHE A 13 1.62 1.86 1.06
CA PHE A 13 0.81 0.87 0.38
C PHE A 13 -0.53 1.49 -0.07
N SER A 14 -1.24 0.81 -0.95
CA SER A 14 -2.66 1.04 -1.21
C SER A 14 -3.37 -0.29 -1.43
N ALA A 15 -4.64 -0.39 -1.05
CA ALA A 15 -5.48 -1.55 -1.32
C ALA A 15 -6.84 -1.07 -1.86
N ALA A 16 -7.29 -1.67 -2.96
CA ALA A 16 -8.63 -1.49 -3.48
C ALA A 16 -9.50 -2.66 -3.02
N LEU A 17 -10.65 -2.41 -2.40
CA LEU A 17 -11.44 -3.47 -1.75
C LEU A 17 -12.22 -4.34 -2.75
N GLU A 18 -12.42 -3.89 -3.98
CA GLU A 18 -13.08 -4.69 -5.03
C GLU A 18 -12.08 -5.44 -5.93
N ASP A 19 -10.76 -5.23 -5.76
CA ASP A 19 -9.70 -5.86 -6.58
C ASP A 19 -9.71 -7.39 -6.48
N GLN A 20 -10.07 -8.07 -7.58
CA GLN A 20 -10.03 -9.54 -7.66
C GLN A 20 -8.70 -10.09 -8.21
N ALA A 21 -7.90 -9.26 -8.90
CA ALA A 21 -6.60 -9.66 -9.43
C ALA A 21 -5.52 -9.70 -8.34
N CYS A 22 -5.57 -8.74 -7.41
CA CYS A 22 -4.74 -8.67 -6.21
C CYS A 22 -5.63 -8.55 -4.97
N PRO A 23 -6.30 -9.64 -4.53
CA PRO A 23 -7.30 -9.61 -3.46
C PRO A 23 -6.83 -8.85 -2.21
N PRO A 24 -7.69 -8.03 -1.58
CA PRO A 24 -7.29 -7.16 -0.46
C PRO A 24 -6.59 -7.92 0.66
N SER A 25 -7.05 -9.14 0.96
CA SER A 25 -6.44 -10.02 1.96
C SER A 25 -4.95 -10.27 1.72
N THR A 26 -4.52 -10.38 0.46
CA THR A 26 -3.11 -10.60 0.09
C THR A 26 -2.26 -9.34 0.26
N VAL A 27 -2.84 -8.17 -0.07
CA VAL A 27 -2.21 -6.86 0.11
C VAL A 27 -2.07 -6.54 1.60
N PHE A 28 -3.13 -6.72 2.38
CA PHE A 28 -3.10 -6.55 3.83
C PHE A 28 -2.16 -7.55 4.49
N ALA A 29 -2.06 -8.78 4.00
CA ALA A 29 -1.09 -9.74 4.50
C ALA A 29 0.36 -9.22 4.32
N ALA A 30 0.69 -8.64 3.15
CA ALA A 30 1.98 -8.03 2.91
C ALA A 30 2.21 -6.77 3.78
N PHE A 31 1.22 -5.87 3.86
CA PHE A 31 1.30 -4.67 4.68
C PHE A 31 1.50 -5.01 6.17
N ASN A 32 0.72 -5.93 6.71
CA ASN A 32 0.81 -6.36 8.11
C ASN A 32 2.17 -6.98 8.42
N ALA A 33 2.71 -7.78 7.50
CA ALA A 33 4.04 -8.38 7.63
C ALA A 33 5.21 -7.41 7.39
N TRP A 34 4.98 -6.21 6.83
CA TRP A 34 6.07 -5.25 6.57
C TRP A 34 6.77 -4.84 7.87
N ALA A 35 8.08 -5.07 7.94
CA ALA A 35 8.82 -4.98 9.21
C ALA A 35 9.16 -3.54 9.65
N HIS A 36 9.27 -2.60 8.72
CA HIS A 36 9.52 -1.20 9.07
C HIS A 36 8.29 -0.58 9.76
N LYS A 37 8.52 0.14 10.87
CA LYS A 37 7.44 0.74 11.68
C LYS A 37 6.72 1.88 10.97
N ASP A 38 7.47 2.65 10.20
CA ASP A 38 6.92 3.73 9.39
C ASP A 38 6.35 3.15 8.10
N LYS A 39 5.08 2.74 8.16
CA LYS A 39 4.33 2.23 7.03
C LYS A 39 2.91 2.77 7.10
N THR A 40 2.36 3.17 5.96
CA THR A 40 0.99 3.66 5.83
C THR A 40 0.31 2.94 4.67
N ILE A 41 -1.02 2.84 4.72
CA ILE A 41 -1.82 2.23 3.65
C ILE A 41 -3.05 3.10 3.37
N GLU A 42 -3.25 3.43 2.10
CA GLU A 42 -4.50 4.03 1.63
C GLU A 42 -5.48 2.92 1.26
N VAL A 43 -6.74 3.06 1.68
CA VAL A 43 -7.80 2.08 1.38
C VAL A 43 -8.83 2.73 0.46
N TYR A 44 -9.12 2.05 -0.63
CA TYR A 44 -10.07 2.49 -1.64
C TYR A 44 -11.25 1.52 -1.68
N ASP A 45 -12.36 1.90 -1.06
CA ASP A 45 -13.47 0.98 -0.75
C ASP A 45 -14.24 0.49 -1.98
N PHE A 46 -14.27 1.29 -3.05
CA PHE A 46 -15.11 1.04 -4.24
C PHE A 46 -14.29 0.84 -5.51
N ASN A 47 -12.97 0.77 -5.38
CA ASN A 47 -12.07 0.62 -6.51
C ASN A 47 -11.71 -0.86 -6.71
N ASP A 48 -11.52 -1.24 -7.97
CA ASP A 48 -11.02 -2.56 -8.40
C ASP A 48 -9.50 -2.44 -8.66
N HIS A 49 -8.95 -3.20 -9.60
CA HIS A 49 -7.51 -3.29 -9.86
C HIS A 49 -6.84 -1.97 -10.27
N GLU A 50 -7.58 -0.92 -10.62
CA GLU A 50 -7.03 0.42 -10.82
C GLU A 50 -6.52 1.06 -9.52
N GLY A 51 -6.92 0.53 -8.35
CA GLY A 51 -6.59 1.09 -7.06
C GLY A 51 -7.07 2.55 -6.94
N GLY A 52 -6.23 3.41 -6.37
CA GLY A 52 -6.56 4.84 -6.29
C GLY A 52 -6.23 5.65 -7.55
N GLY A 53 -5.60 5.05 -8.57
CA GLY A 53 -5.20 5.75 -9.79
C GLY A 53 -4.53 7.12 -9.54
N PRO A 54 -4.99 8.20 -10.21
CA PRO A 54 -4.48 9.55 -9.99
C PRO A 54 -4.61 10.08 -8.55
N CYS A 55 -5.61 9.63 -7.80
CA CYS A 55 -5.75 10.01 -6.39
C CYS A 55 -4.59 9.44 -5.56
N GLN A 56 -4.19 8.20 -5.82
CA GLN A 56 -3.04 7.57 -5.16
C GLN A 56 -1.72 8.23 -5.58
N GLU A 57 -1.57 8.61 -6.84
CA GLU A 57 -0.39 9.36 -7.32
C GLU A 57 -0.23 10.68 -6.54
N ALA A 58 -1.32 11.41 -6.32
CA ALA A 58 -1.29 12.62 -5.52
C ALA A 58 -0.88 12.36 -4.06
N VAL A 59 -1.28 11.22 -3.47
CA VAL A 59 -0.82 10.81 -2.12
C VAL A 59 0.68 10.52 -2.12
N GLN A 60 1.18 9.77 -3.11
CA GLN A 60 2.60 9.45 -3.24
C GLN A 60 3.47 10.72 -3.31
N LEU A 61 3.06 11.69 -4.12
CA LEU A 61 3.77 12.97 -4.27
C LEU A 61 3.79 13.80 -2.98
N ARG A 62 2.74 13.73 -2.16
CA ARG A 62 2.72 14.38 -0.83
C ARG A 62 3.52 13.60 0.22
N TRP A 63 3.57 12.29 0.10
CA TRP A 63 4.19 11.39 1.08
C TRP A 63 5.72 11.35 0.96
N LEU A 64 6.26 11.43 -0.25
CA LEU A 64 7.69 11.25 -0.53
C LEU A 64 8.63 12.33 0.08
N PRO A 65 8.31 13.64 0.04
CA PRO A 65 9.24 14.68 0.49
C PRO A 65 9.59 14.63 1.99
N GLY A 66 8.75 14.01 2.84
CA GLY A 66 9.02 13.90 4.28
C GLY A 66 9.97 12.78 4.68
N ARG A 67 10.65 12.15 3.71
CA ARG A 67 11.39 10.87 3.90
C ARG A 67 12.81 10.89 3.36
N PHE A 68 13.30 12.08 2.99
CA PHE A 68 14.68 12.37 2.64
C PHE A 68 15.24 13.46 3.56
#